data_AF-A0A421AW94-F1
#
_entry.id   AF-A0A421AW94-F1
#
_cell.length_a   1.000
_cell.length_b   1.000
_cell.length_c   1.000
_cell.angle_alpha   90.00
_cell.angle_beta   90.00
_cell.angle_gamma   90.00
#
_symmetry.space_group_name_H-M   'P 1'
#
loop_
_entity.id
_entity.type
_entity.pdbx_description
1 polymer ?
#
loop_
_entity_poly.entity_id
_entity_poly.type
_entity_poly.pdbx_seq_one_letter_code
_entity_poly.pdbx_strand_id
1 'polypeptide(L)'
;MTRSAVARRWALAAVAAVAGLVVHVGVADGVEGDRAIPATAPETTPPAETSFAEGPASAAPATEPAAAPGTSAASESGAVPGTSAVPGADAVSGTSAAPDTGAAGKARVAELPPGLPYDFDLTVTTRLAKLNSDVVIGPGSFRSVIGFLPGPDGRLPLTGDLDLPPAKAAMVAFRFMPVTSTITLTPAGQATGSAVLTIDGTPNANADIDVTLRVDLRVSEVFQDGLPLAVGDRCRTVSPLEIRLRGKVLVVPGSVSTLTSTVTIPPFTGCGTTEDLDPLVTGLVSGPGNGLTNRLVTRPPV
;
A
#
# COMPACT_ATOMS: atom_id res chain seq x y z
N MET A 1 7.47 53.14 24.06
CA MET A 1 6.30 52.55 24.75
C MET A 1 5.51 51.72 23.74
N THR A 2 5.55 50.41 23.91
CA THR A 2 5.43 49.39 22.86
C THR A 2 4.08 48.67 22.89
N ARG A 3 3.60 48.27 21.70
CA ARG A 3 2.33 47.60 21.38
C ARG A 3 2.23 46.15 21.92
N SER A 4 2.48 45.94 23.22
CA SER A 4 2.51 44.60 23.84
C SER A 4 1.44 44.35 24.91
N ALA A 5 0.42 45.22 25.01
CA ALA A 5 -0.58 45.16 26.07
C ALA A 5 -2.00 44.72 25.64
N VAL A 6 -2.27 44.53 24.35
CA VAL A 6 -3.62 44.22 23.85
C VAL A 6 -3.83 42.71 23.56
N ALA A 7 -2.76 41.94 23.42
CA ALA A 7 -2.83 40.50 23.11
C ALA A 7 -3.05 39.58 24.33
N ARG A 8 -3.08 40.11 25.56
CA ARG A 8 -3.21 39.30 26.80
C ARG A 8 -4.61 39.25 27.41
N ARG A 9 -5.64 39.83 26.76
CA ARG A 9 -7.02 39.85 27.26
C ARG A 9 -7.99 38.84 26.61
N TRP A 10 -7.53 38.05 25.63
CA TRP A 10 -8.38 37.03 24.98
C TRP A 10 -8.06 35.58 25.41
N ALA A 11 -7.08 35.37 26.28
CA ALA A 11 -6.69 34.05 26.77
C ALA A 11 -7.36 33.63 28.10
N LEU A 12 -8.36 34.37 28.58
CA LEU A 12 -9.02 34.11 29.89
C LEU A 12 -10.56 34.05 29.82
N ALA A 13 -11.15 34.02 28.63
CA ALA A 13 -12.60 33.96 28.44
C ALA A 13 -13.13 32.63 27.85
N ALA A 14 -12.26 31.62 27.66
CA ALA A 14 -12.64 30.32 27.07
C ALA A 14 -12.58 29.12 28.05
N VAL A 15 -12.39 29.36 29.36
CA VAL A 15 -12.28 28.30 30.39
C VAL A 15 -13.46 28.32 31.38
N ALA A 16 -14.52 29.11 31.14
CA ALA A 16 -15.63 29.29 32.10
C ALA A 16 -17.04 29.19 31.51
N ALA A 17 -17.26 28.36 30.48
CA ALA A 17 -18.58 28.22 29.85
C ALA A 17 -18.99 26.80 29.45
N VAL A 18 -18.47 25.75 30.10
CA VAL A 18 -19.02 24.38 30.03
C VAL A 18 -19.03 23.74 31.44
N ALA A 19 -19.50 24.51 32.41
CA ALA A 19 -19.88 24.03 33.73
C ALA A 19 -21.31 24.52 33.97
N GLY A 20 -22.30 23.73 33.54
CA GLY A 20 -23.71 24.11 33.71
C GLY A 20 -24.67 23.41 32.75
N LEU A 21 -24.79 22.09 32.83
CA LEU A 21 -26.07 21.44 32.54
C LEU A 21 -26.17 20.13 33.34
N VAL A 22 -26.67 20.28 34.57
CA VAL A 22 -27.22 19.20 35.39
C VAL A 22 -28.63 18.94 34.87
N VAL A 23 -28.89 17.76 34.33
CA VAL A 23 -30.26 17.23 34.18
C VAL A 23 -30.35 15.95 35.00
N HIS A 24 -31.22 16.01 36.00
CA HIS A 24 -31.68 14.88 36.80
C HIS A 24 -32.48 13.91 35.93
N VAL A 25 -32.15 12.62 35.97
CA VAL A 25 -33.11 11.55 35.64
C VAL A 25 -32.98 10.43 36.67
N GLY A 26 -34.01 10.36 37.53
CA GLY A 26 -34.76 9.14 37.87
C GLY A 26 -34.00 7.92 38.41
N VAL A 27 -34.01 7.80 39.73
CA VAL A 27 -33.89 6.52 40.46
C VAL A 27 -35.14 5.68 40.21
N ALA A 28 -34.95 4.39 39.89
CA ALA A 28 -35.94 3.35 40.10
C ALA A 28 -35.23 2.13 40.70
N ASP A 29 -35.58 1.84 41.96
CA ASP A 29 -35.20 0.65 42.71
C ASP A 29 -35.78 -0.63 42.10
N GLY A 30 -35.09 -1.77 42.27
CA GLY A 30 -35.75 -3.05 42.11
C GLY A 30 -34.88 -4.31 42.04
N VAL A 31 -34.64 -4.91 43.21
CA VAL A 31 -34.69 -6.36 43.51
C VAL A 31 -33.54 -7.29 43.06
N GLU A 32 -32.68 -7.59 44.05
CA GLU A 32 -32.43 -8.93 44.63
C GLU A 32 -32.25 -10.16 43.72
N GLY A 33 -31.09 -10.80 43.84
CA GLY A 33 -30.81 -12.08 43.17
C GLY A 33 -29.41 -12.62 43.47
N ASP A 34 -29.16 -12.92 44.74
CA ASP A 34 -27.97 -13.61 45.24
C ASP A 34 -27.81 -14.99 44.55
N ARG A 35 -26.70 -15.21 43.84
CA ARG A 35 -26.32 -16.53 43.32
C ARG A 35 -24.83 -16.77 43.48
N ALA A 36 -24.53 -17.59 44.49
CA ALA A 36 -23.26 -18.21 44.75
C ALA A 36 -22.68 -18.94 43.53
N ILE A 37 -21.38 -18.76 43.32
CA ILE A 37 -20.55 -19.54 42.39
C ILE A 37 -19.88 -20.66 43.22
N PRO A 38 -20.08 -21.94 42.92
CA PRO A 38 -19.16 -22.98 43.35
C PRO A 38 -18.03 -23.11 42.34
N ALA A 39 -16.80 -23.09 42.86
CA ALA A 39 -15.61 -23.51 42.17
C ALA A 39 -15.64 -25.04 41.97
N THR A 40 -15.40 -25.52 40.75
CA THR A 40 -14.94 -26.89 40.53
C THR A 40 -14.15 -26.98 39.22
N ALA A 41 -12.88 -27.35 39.36
CA ALA A 41 -12.08 -28.09 38.40
C ALA A 41 -11.49 -29.28 39.18
N PRO A 42 -10.81 -30.27 38.57
CA PRO A 42 -10.71 -30.68 37.17
C PRO A 42 -11.10 -32.17 36.99
N GLU A 43 -11.16 -32.71 35.76
CA GLU A 43 -10.52 -34.01 35.42
C GLU A 43 -10.76 -34.55 33.98
N THR A 44 -9.65 -34.96 33.37
CA THR A 44 -9.34 -36.16 32.56
C THR A 44 -10.21 -36.62 31.36
N THR A 45 -9.52 -36.69 30.20
CA THR A 45 -9.26 -37.89 29.34
C THR A 45 -9.59 -37.69 27.85
N PRO A 46 -8.67 -38.04 26.92
CA PRO A 46 -8.89 -37.97 25.47
C PRO A 46 -9.38 -39.31 24.87
N PRO A 47 -10.05 -39.30 23.70
CA PRO A 47 -10.01 -40.41 22.75
C PRO A 47 -9.29 -39.96 21.45
N ALA A 48 -8.20 -40.62 21.05
CA ALA A 48 -8.12 -41.89 20.33
C ALA A 48 -8.13 -41.69 18.80
N GLU A 49 -7.02 -42.13 18.20
CA GLU A 49 -6.73 -42.19 16.78
C GLU A 49 -7.75 -43.02 15.99
N THR A 50 -7.99 -42.63 14.75
CA THR A 50 -8.37 -43.56 13.69
C THR A 50 -7.67 -43.18 12.39
N SER A 51 -6.73 -44.05 12.01
CA SER A 51 -6.16 -44.16 10.67
C SER A 51 -7.03 -45.14 9.87
N PHE A 52 -7.34 -44.85 8.60
CA PHE A 52 -7.52 -45.87 7.56
C PHE A 52 -7.20 -45.25 6.18
N ALA A 53 -6.59 -46.09 5.34
CA ALA A 53 -5.92 -45.83 4.09
C ALA A 53 -6.77 -46.17 2.84
N GLU A 54 -6.17 -45.91 1.66
CA GLU A 54 -6.47 -46.44 0.30
C GLU A 54 -7.80 -45.99 -0.35
N GLY A 55 -7.91 -45.64 -1.63
CA GLY A 55 -7.07 -45.76 -2.84
C GLY A 55 -7.83 -45.16 -4.06
N PRO A 56 -7.33 -45.30 -5.30
CA PRO A 56 -7.51 -44.29 -6.37
C PRO A 56 -8.54 -44.62 -7.47
N ALA A 57 -8.95 -43.61 -8.24
CA ALA A 57 -9.49 -43.70 -9.61
C ALA A 57 -9.14 -42.37 -10.33
N SER A 58 -8.25 -42.29 -11.31
CA SER A 58 -8.24 -42.86 -12.68
C SER A 58 -9.48 -42.52 -13.52
N ALA A 59 -9.40 -41.42 -14.28
CA ALA A 59 -10.00 -41.30 -15.60
C ALA A 59 -9.27 -40.23 -16.45
N ALA A 60 -8.99 -40.65 -17.68
CA ALA A 60 -8.15 -40.12 -18.76
C ALA A 60 -8.55 -38.75 -19.38
N PRO A 61 -7.76 -38.20 -20.33
CA PRO A 61 -7.77 -36.81 -20.78
C PRO A 61 -8.64 -36.58 -22.04
N ALA A 62 -9.02 -35.32 -22.30
CA ALA A 62 -9.58 -34.87 -23.57
C ALA A 62 -8.77 -33.66 -24.07
N THR A 63 -7.91 -33.84 -25.07
CA THR A 63 -8.15 -33.69 -26.53
C THR A 63 -7.72 -32.30 -27.02
N GLU A 64 -6.48 -32.26 -27.49
CA GLU A 64 -5.92 -31.28 -28.42
C GLU A 64 -6.61 -31.41 -29.80
N PRO A 65 -7.04 -30.30 -30.44
CA PRO A 65 -7.36 -30.32 -31.86
C PRO A 65 -6.11 -30.00 -32.68
N ALA A 66 -5.78 -30.97 -33.52
CA ALA A 66 -4.72 -30.98 -34.51
C ALA A 66 -4.78 -29.81 -35.50
N ALA A 67 -3.58 -29.41 -35.91
CA ALA A 67 -3.31 -28.70 -37.15
C ALA A 67 -3.74 -29.50 -38.39
N ALA A 68 -4.16 -28.79 -39.43
CA ALA A 68 -4.36 -29.31 -40.78
C ALA A 68 -4.20 -28.15 -41.81
N PRO A 69 -3.97 -28.43 -43.11
CA PRO A 69 -2.80 -27.92 -43.82
C PRO A 69 -3.12 -27.16 -45.14
N GLY A 70 -2.07 -26.71 -45.84
CA GLY A 70 -2.08 -26.25 -47.24
C GLY A 70 -2.16 -24.72 -47.37
N THR A 71 -1.51 -24.05 -48.32
CA THR A 71 -1.01 -24.49 -49.63
C THR A 71 -0.02 -23.44 -50.13
N SER A 72 1.06 -23.88 -50.76
CA SER A 72 1.99 -23.06 -51.53
C SER A 72 1.38 -22.66 -52.88
N ALA A 73 1.56 -21.41 -53.29
CA ALA A 73 1.61 -21.04 -54.70
C ALA A 73 2.52 -19.82 -54.87
N ALA A 74 3.61 -20.03 -55.59
CA ALA A 74 4.48 -19.02 -56.16
C ALA A 74 3.85 -18.42 -57.42
N SER A 75 4.23 -17.18 -57.76
CA SER A 75 4.74 -16.74 -59.08
C SER A 75 4.82 -15.20 -59.10
N GLU A 76 6.03 -14.65 -59.23
CA GLU A 76 6.51 -13.89 -60.41
C GLU A 76 6.12 -12.40 -60.33
N SER A 77 6.91 -11.40 -60.72
CA SER A 77 8.17 -11.27 -61.42
C SER A 77 8.56 -9.77 -61.33
N GLY A 78 9.85 -9.44 -61.43
CA GLY A 78 10.27 -8.07 -61.78
C GLY A 78 11.47 -7.51 -61.02
N ALA A 79 12.67 -8.02 -61.33
CA ALA A 79 13.93 -7.28 -61.20
C ALA A 79 14.07 -6.36 -62.45
N VAL A 80 14.90 -5.31 -62.60
CA VAL A 80 16.14 -4.78 -61.98
C VAL A 80 16.28 -3.28 -62.46
N PRO A 81 17.44 -2.58 -62.49
CA PRO A 81 18.14 -1.77 -61.46
C PRO A 81 18.42 -0.28 -61.89
N GLY A 82 19.10 0.50 -61.04
CA GLY A 82 19.77 1.76 -61.42
C GLY A 82 20.14 2.64 -60.20
N THR A 83 21.24 2.42 -59.48
CA THR A 83 22.67 2.81 -59.69
C THR A 83 23.03 4.24 -59.18
N SER A 84 24.20 4.30 -58.50
CA SER A 84 25.01 5.47 -58.04
C SER A 84 24.62 6.11 -56.70
N ALA A 85 25.36 6.10 -55.57
CA ALA A 85 26.80 6.32 -55.26
C ALA A 85 27.30 7.70 -55.78
N VAL A 86 27.99 8.60 -55.07
CA VAL A 86 29.09 8.50 -54.07
C VAL A 86 29.21 9.86 -53.24
N PRO A 87 30.31 10.25 -52.51
CA PRO A 87 30.24 10.68 -51.09
C PRO A 87 30.98 12.01 -50.73
N GLY A 88 31.14 12.28 -49.43
CA GLY A 88 32.18 13.14 -48.82
C GLY A 88 31.68 14.50 -48.29
N ALA A 89 32.26 15.15 -47.28
CA ALA A 89 33.25 14.84 -46.26
C ALA A 89 33.25 16.05 -45.26
N ASP A 90 33.55 15.77 -43.99
CA ASP A 90 34.17 16.61 -42.94
C ASP A 90 33.80 18.10 -42.74
N ALA A 91 33.28 18.41 -41.54
CA ALA A 91 33.89 19.42 -40.66
C ALA A 91 33.38 19.30 -39.21
N VAL A 92 34.34 19.16 -38.31
CA VAL A 92 34.25 19.13 -36.84
C VAL A 92 33.87 20.51 -36.29
N SER A 93 32.97 20.55 -35.30
CA SER A 93 33.06 21.50 -34.20
C SER A 93 32.40 20.88 -32.96
N GLY A 94 33.25 20.54 -32.00
CA GLY A 94 32.85 19.98 -30.72
C GLY A 94 32.24 21.02 -29.81
N THR A 95 31.28 20.58 -29.01
CA THR A 95 31.23 20.94 -27.59
C THR A 95 30.75 19.69 -26.87
N SER A 96 31.70 19.08 -26.17
CA SER A 96 31.46 17.99 -25.24
C SER A 96 30.74 18.58 -24.03
N ALA A 97 29.44 18.30 -23.89
CA ALA A 97 28.75 18.46 -22.62
C ALA A 97 28.89 17.12 -21.87
N ALA A 98 29.56 17.18 -20.74
CA ALA A 98 29.77 16.08 -19.81
C ALA A 98 28.44 15.41 -19.42
N PRO A 99 28.46 14.13 -19.00
CA PRO A 99 27.26 13.50 -18.45
C PRO A 99 26.91 14.19 -17.13
N ASP A 100 25.71 14.73 -17.05
CA ASP A 100 25.11 15.15 -15.77
C ASP A 100 24.94 13.91 -14.88
N THR A 101 25.98 13.58 -14.13
CA THR A 101 25.83 12.97 -12.81
C THR A 101 25.21 14.02 -11.90
N GLY A 102 23.88 14.03 -11.80
CA GLY A 102 23.19 15.08 -11.04
C GLY A 102 21.74 14.76 -10.73
N ALA A 103 21.54 14.26 -9.50
CA ALA A 103 20.29 14.27 -8.75
C ALA A 103 19.13 13.44 -9.32
N ALA A 104 18.81 12.35 -8.60
CA ALA A 104 17.43 11.94 -8.43
C ALA A 104 16.62 13.19 -8.09
N GLY A 105 15.82 13.66 -9.05
CA GLY A 105 14.92 14.78 -8.83
C GLY A 105 14.05 14.41 -7.65
N LYS A 106 14.21 15.12 -6.52
CA LYS A 106 13.20 15.11 -5.47
C LYS A 106 11.91 15.48 -6.19
N ALA A 107 10.98 14.52 -6.29
CA ALA A 107 9.63 14.82 -6.70
C ALA A 107 9.20 16.04 -5.89
N ARG A 108 8.82 17.11 -6.58
CA ARG A 108 8.33 18.32 -5.93
C ARG A 108 7.14 17.87 -5.10
N VAL A 109 7.31 17.78 -3.78
CA VAL A 109 6.21 17.51 -2.88
C VAL A 109 5.26 18.66 -3.10
N ALA A 110 4.13 18.39 -3.74
CA ALA A 110 3.09 19.39 -3.89
C ALA A 110 2.71 19.82 -2.46
N GLU A 111 2.71 21.12 -2.21
CA GLU A 111 2.35 21.63 -0.88
C GLU A 111 0.92 21.20 -0.56
N LEU A 112 0.68 20.72 0.66
CA LEU A 112 -0.66 20.35 1.09
C LEU A 112 -1.54 21.62 1.13
N PRO A 113 -2.81 21.53 0.71
CA PRO A 113 -3.74 22.64 0.84
C PRO A 113 -3.95 23.03 2.31
N PRO A 114 -4.48 24.24 2.60
CA PRO A 114 -4.80 24.63 3.97
C PRO A 114 -5.91 23.74 4.57
N GLY A 115 -5.76 23.39 5.84
CA GLY A 115 -6.71 22.55 6.57
C GLY A 115 -6.19 22.19 7.97
N LEU A 116 -6.85 21.22 8.60
CA LEU A 116 -6.43 20.63 9.87
C LEU A 116 -5.36 19.55 9.61
N PRO A 117 -4.12 19.73 10.10
CA PRO A 117 -3.08 18.73 9.92
C PRO A 117 -3.30 17.53 10.84
N TYR A 118 -3.15 16.33 10.30
CA TYR A 118 -3.13 15.07 11.02
C TYR A 118 -1.97 14.22 10.52
N ASP A 119 -1.09 13.89 11.43
CA ASP A 119 0.13 13.16 11.17
C ASP A 119 0.06 11.77 11.80
N PHE A 120 0.50 10.76 11.08
CA PHE A 120 0.53 9.38 11.53
C PHE A 120 1.91 8.76 11.30
N ASP A 121 2.37 7.97 12.26
CA ASP A 121 3.37 6.94 12.02
C ASP A 121 2.65 5.67 11.60
N LEU A 122 3.19 4.95 10.63
CA LEU A 122 2.52 3.77 10.11
C LEU A 122 3.44 2.59 9.88
N THR A 123 2.87 1.40 10.06
CA THR A 123 3.47 0.12 9.70
C THR A 123 2.45 -0.64 8.86
N VAL A 124 2.88 -1.07 7.70
CA VAL A 124 2.05 -1.80 6.75
C VAL A 124 2.47 -3.26 6.77
N THR A 125 1.54 -4.16 7.00
CA THR A 125 1.72 -5.59 6.76
C THR A 125 0.91 -5.97 5.54
N THR A 126 1.57 -6.51 4.51
CA THR A 126 0.92 -7.02 3.31
C THR A 126 1.01 -8.54 3.26
N ARG A 127 -0.12 -9.21 3.06
CA ARG A 127 -0.20 -10.64 2.79
C ARG A 127 -0.28 -10.86 1.29
N LEU A 128 0.76 -11.45 0.72
CA LEU A 128 0.81 -11.80 -0.70
C LEU A 128 -0.01 -13.07 -0.93
N ALA A 129 -1.10 -12.97 -1.71
CA ALA A 129 -2.10 -14.04 -1.80
C ALA A 129 -1.52 -15.34 -2.38
N LYS A 130 -0.79 -15.24 -3.49
CA LYS A 130 -0.21 -16.40 -4.20
C LYS A 130 0.90 -17.09 -3.39
N LEU A 131 1.69 -16.29 -2.67
CA LEU A 131 2.83 -16.77 -1.89
C LEU A 131 2.45 -17.15 -0.45
N ASN A 132 1.25 -16.77 0.01
CA ASN A 132 0.81 -16.94 1.40
C ASN A 132 1.86 -16.48 2.42
N SER A 133 2.52 -15.37 2.11
CA SER A 133 3.63 -14.82 2.88
C SER A 133 3.31 -13.38 3.26
N ASP A 134 3.73 -12.97 4.46
CA ASP A 134 3.57 -11.60 4.94
C ASP A 134 4.86 -10.80 4.72
N VAL A 135 4.72 -9.55 4.33
CA VAL A 135 5.81 -8.58 4.23
C VAL A 135 5.45 -7.37 5.10
N VAL A 136 6.39 -6.96 5.95
CA VAL A 136 6.23 -5.79 6.82
C VAL A 136 7.03 -4.63 6.24
N ILE A 137 6.38 -3.48 6.09
CA ILE A 137 6.96 -2.24 5.58
C ILE A 137 6.77 -1.17 6.65
N GLY A 138 7.88 -0.63 7.15
CA GLY A 138 7.87 0.44 8.13
C GLY A 138 9.04 0.37 9.11
N PRO A 139 9.11 1.33 10.05
CA PRO A 139 8.14 2.41 10.25
C PRO A 139 8.20 3.47 9.12
N GLY A 140 7.04 3.94 8.68
CA GLY A 140 6.89 5.06 7.75
C GLY A 140 5.99 6.15 8.34
N SER A 141 5.67 7.18 7.55
CA SER A 141 4.81 8.29 7.97
C SER A 141 3.76 8.66 6.93
N PHE A 142 2.61 9.14 7.40
CA PHE A 142 1.57 9.73 6.57
C PHE A 142 1.20 11.08 7.15
N ARG A 143 1.49 12.14 6.40
CA ARG A 143 1.14 13.52 6.78
C ARG A 143 -0.06 13.94 5.99
N SER A 144 -1.13 14.31 6.65
CA SER A 144 -2.39 14.61 5.99
C SER A 144 -2.97 15.94 6.45
N VAL A 145 -3.83 16.49 5.59
CA VAL A 145 -4.63 17.66 5.89
C VAL A 145 -6.07 17.35 5.55
N ILE A 146 -6.96 17.64 6.49
CA ILE A 146 -8.41 17.64 6.29
C ILE A 146 -8.85 19.08 6.05
N GLY A 147 -9.41 19.36 4.87
CA GLY A 147 -9.89 20.69 4.51
C GLY A 147 -11.11 21.12 5.33
N PHE A 148 -11.43 22.41 5.28
CA PHE A 148 -12.52 23.00 6.06
C PHE A 148 -13.86 23.05 5.32
N LEU A 149 -13.82 22.96 3.98
CA LEU A 149 -15.00 23.09 3.14
C LEU A 149 -15.49 21.71 2.72
N PRO A 150 -16.71 21.30 3.11
CA PRO A 150 -17.24 20.00 2.71
C PRO A 150 -17.49 19.94 1.20
N GLY A 151 -17.29 18.76 0.63
CA GLY A 151 -17.68 18.45 -0.74
C GLY A 151 -19.19 18.26 -0.90
N PRO A 152 -19.66 17.97 -2.13
CA PRO A 152 -21.08 17.73 -2.41
C PRO A 152 -21.71 16.58 -1.61
N ASP A 153 -20.89 15.63 -1.16
CA ASP A 153 -21.25 14.49 -0.32
C ASP A 153 -21.28 14.82 1.19
N GLY A 154 -21.03 16.08 1.55
CA GLY A 154 -20.95 16.53 2.94
C GLY A 154 -19.66 16.13 3.67
N ARG A 155 -18.72 15.47 2.99
CA ARG A 155 -17.45 15.01 3.57
C ARG A 155 -16.36 16.07 3.36
N LEU A 156 -15.43 16.18 4.31
CA LEU A 156 -14.31 17.10 4.21
C LEU A 156 -13.23 16.49 3.30
N PRO A 157 -12.64 17.25 2.35
CA PRO A 157 -11.58 16.74 1.51
C PRO A 157 -10.35 16.40 2.35
N LEU A 158 -9.72 15.26 2.05
CA LEU A 158 -8.50 14.79 2.70
C LEU A 158 -7.41 14.64 1.66
N THR A 159 -6.26 15.26 1.91
CA THR A 159 -5.04 15.12 1.11
C THR A 159 -3.89 14.71 2.00
N GLY A 160 -2.93 13.91 1.50
CA GLY A 160 -1.77 13.56 2.31
C GLY A 160 -0.56 13.06 1.53
N ASP A 161 0.60 13.19 2.15
CA ASP A 161 1.86 12.65 1.69
C ASP A 161 2.18 11.37 2.45
N LEU A 162 2.52 10.32 1.70
CA LEU A 162 3.01 9.06 2.24
C LEU A 162 4.53 9.01 2.13
N ASP A 163 5.20 8.57 3.18
CA ASP A 163 6.63 8.27 3.17
C ASP A 163 6.86 6.87 3.76
N LEU A 164 7.45 5.98 2.98
CA LEU A 164 7.70 4.59 3.35
C LEU A 164 9.16 4.25 3.09
N PRO A 165 9.86 3.62 4.05
CA PRO A 165 11.20 3.13 3.79
C PRO A 165 11.15 1.90 2.86
N PRO A 166 12.24 1.61 2.13
CA PRO A 166 12.43 0.30 1.52
C PRO A 166 12.34 -0.82 2.56
N ALA A 167 11.73 -1.95 2.20
CA ALA A 167 11.51 -3.08 3.09
C ALA A 167 12.12 -4.36 2.53
N LYS A 168 12.67 -5.20 3.41
CA LYS A 168 13.11 -6.55 3.06
C LYS A 168 11.90 -7.49 3.09
N ALA A 169 11.70 -8.22 2.02
CA ALA A 169 10.67 -9.24 1.91
C ALA A 169 11.32 -10.62 1.85
N ALA A 170 10.86 -11.53 2.69
CA ALA A 170 11.25 -12.94 2.68
C ALA A 170 9.99 -13.79 2.43
N MET A 171 10.05 -14.65 1.43
CA MET A 171 8.91 -15.43 0.96
C MET A 171 9.36 -16.77 0.43
N VAL A 172 8.43 -17.71 0.30
CA VAL A 172 8.70 -19.04 -0.28
C VAL A 172 8.01 -19.15 -1.63
N ALA A 173 8.76 -18.99 -2.71
CA ALA A 173 8.29 -19.22 -4.07
C ALA A 173 8.06 -20.73 -4.28
N PHE A 174 7.02 -21.07 -5.05
CA PHE A 174 6.63 -22.45 -5.38
C PHE A 174 6.52 -23.41 -4.18
N ARG A 175 6.39 -22.89 -2.95
CA ARG A 175 6.28 -23.64 -1.68
C ARG A 175 7.53 -24.39 -1.23
N PHE A 176 8.64 -24.30 -1.93
CA PHE A 176 9.90 -24.94 -1.52
C PHE A 176 11.15 -24.06 -1.68
N MET A 177 11.02 -22.89 -2.33
CA MET A 177 12.16 -22.09 -2.73
C MET A 177 12.19 -20.75 -1.99
N PRO A 178 13.05 -20.59 -0.96
CA PRO A 178 13.30 -19.33 -0.29
C PRO A 178 13.74 -18.22 -1.25
N VAL A 179 13.03 -17.10 -1.19
CA VAL A 179 13.37 -15.88 -1.93
C VAL A 179 13.41 -14.71 -0.95
N THR A 180 14.47 -13.92 -1.03
CA THR A 180 14.53 -12.61 -0.37
C THR A 180 14.63 -11.50 -1.41
N SER A 181 14.08 -10.34 -1.10
CA SER A 181 14.13 -9.17 -1.99
C SER A 181 14.03 -7.88 -1.19
N THR A 182 14.38 -6.76 -1.84
CA THR A 182 14.08 -5.41 -1.36
C THR A 182 12.91 -4.86 -2.17
N ILE A 183 11.90 -4.38 -1.46
CA ILE A 183 10.73 -3.73 -2.04
C ILE A 183 10.80 -2.24 -1.74
N THR A 184 10.56 -1.41 -2.76
CA THR A 184 10.40 0.03 -2.60
C THR A 184 9.04 0.45 -3.11
N LEU A 185 8.32 1.24 -2.30
CA LEU A 185 7.05 1.86 -2.65
C LEU A 185 7.26 3.36 -2.76
N THR A 186 7.09 3.92 -3.94
CA THR A 186 7.24 5.36 -4.18
C THR A 186 5.87 5.98 -4.43
N PRO A 187 5.45 7.03 -3.72
CA PRO A 187 4.17 7.68 -3.97
C PRO A 187 4.07 8.23 -5.40
N ALA A 188 3.01 7.85 -6.11
CA ALA A 188 2.64 8.37 -7.42
C ALA A 188 1.67 9.56 -7.27
N GLY A 189 2.11 10.57 -6.52
CA GLY A 189 1.33 11.76 -6.15
C GLY A 189 0.77 11.71 -4.72
N GLN A 190 0.03 12.76 -4.36
CA GLN A 190 -0.63 12.85 -3.05
C GLN A 190 -1.78 11.83 -2.93
N ALA A 191 -1.94 11.30 -1.73
CA ALA A 191 -3.16 10.61 -1.37
C ALA A 191 -4.34 11.58 -1.38
N THR A 192 -5.48 11.15 -1.89
CA THR A 192 -6.69 11.98 -2.00
C THR A 192 -7.90 11.20 -1.54
N GLY A 193 -8.85 11.89 -0.91
CA GLY A 193 -10.04 11.26 -0.37
C GLY A 193 -10.91 12.24 0.39
N SER A 194 -11.71 11.70 1.30
CA SER A 194 -12.56 12.50 2.17
C SER A 194 -12.73 11.88 3.56
N ALA A 195 -13.02 12.72 4.54
CA ALA A 195 -13.19 12.33 5.93
C ALA A 195 -14.46 12.96 6.53
N VAL A 196 -15.04 12.27 7.50
CA VAL A 196 -16.01 12.85 8.44
C VAL A 196 -15.34 12.90 9.80
N LEU A 197 -15.15 14.11 10.32
CA LEU A 197 -14.52 14.33 11.61
C LEU A 197 -15.59 14.35 12.71
N THR A 198 -15.43 13.49 13.70
CA THR A 198 -16.32 13.37 14.84
C THR A 198 -15.55 13.70 16.12
N ILE A 199 -15.94 14.79 16.77
CA ILE A 199 -15.33 15.28 18.01
C ILE A 199 -16.29 15.03 19.18
N ASP A 200 -16.40 13.76 19.59
CA ASP A 200 -17.24 13.33 20.73
C ASP A 200 -16.51 13.42 22.07
N GLY A 201 -15.67 14.46 22.23
CA GLY A 201 -14.74 14.60 23.35
C GLY A 201 -13.54 13.64 23.30
N THR A 202 -12.47 13.96 24.02
CA THR A 202 -11.34 13.04 24.23
C THR A 202 -11.75 11.93 25.21
N PRO A 203 -11.41 10.65 24.95
CA PRO A 203 -10.44 10.15 23.98
C PRO A 203 -11.03 9.69 22.63
N ASN A 204 -12.32 9.94 22.37
CA ASN A 204 -13.05 9.30 21.28
C ASN A 204 -13.05 10.09 19.96
N ALA A 205 -12.28 11.19 19.86
CA ALA A 205 -12.17 11.96 18.64
C ALA A 205 -11.62 11.08 17.50
N ASN A 206 -12.38 10.97 16.41
CA ASN A 206 -12.07 10.10 15.30
C ASN A 206 -12.42 10.74 13.96
N ALA A 207 -11.79 10.25 12.89
CA ALA A 207 -12.13 10.56 11.52
C ALA A 207 -12.52 9.27 10.81
N ASP A 208 -13.72 9.22 10.21
CA ASP A 208 -14.11 8.16 9.30
C ASP A 208 -13.63 8.52 7.89
N ILE A 209 -12.62 7.81 7.39
CA ILE A 209 -11.90 8.17 6.15
C ILE A 209 -12.28 7.26 4.98
N ASP A 210 -12.19 7.81 3.76
CA ASP A 210 -12.11 7.08 2.50
C ASP A 210 -11.01 7.73 1.67
N VAL A 211 -9.83 7.13 1.64
CA VAL A 211 -8.61 7.71 1.08
C VAL A 211 -7.96 6.76 0.09
N THR A 212 -7.41 7.34 -0.95
CA THR A 212 -6.76 6.62 -2.05
C THR A 212 -5.32 7.03 -2.14
N LEU A 213 -4.44 6.03 -2.12
CA LEU A 213 -3.03 6.18 -2.36
C LEU A 213 -2.68 5.48 -3.68
N ARG A 214 -1.75 6.07 -4.41
CA ARG A 214 -1.14 5.45 -5.59
C ARG A 214 0.34 5.33 -5.33
N VAL A 215 0.90 4.13 -5.48
CA VAL A 215 2.32 3.88 -5.24
C VAL A 215 2.93 3.05 -6.36
N ASP A 216 4.09 3.46 -6.86
CA ASP A 216 4.92 2.66 -7.75
C ASP A 216 5.66 1.60 -6.93
N LEU A 217 5.52 0.34 -7.32
CA LEU A 217 6.17 -0.78 -6.66
C LEU A 217 7.39 -1.22 -7.48
N ARG A 218 8.57 -1.18 -6.86
CA ARG A 218 9.84 -1.66 -7.42
C ARG A 218 10.39 -2.80 -6.57
N VAL A 219 10.97 -3.79 -7.24
CA VAL A 219 11.66 -4.93 -6.62
C VAL A 219 13.13 -4.90 -7.04
N SER A 220 14.02 -5.09 -6.07
CA SER A 220 15.48 -5.14 -6.28
C SER A 220 16.14 -6.12 -5.32
N GLU A 221 17.44 -6.35 -5.49
CA GLU A 221 18.26 -7.18 -4.58
C GLU A 221 17.61 -8.54 -4.30
N VAL A 222 17.24 -9.26 -5.36
CA VAL A 222 16.56 -10.54 -5.25
C VAL A 222 17.58 -11.65 -5.08
N PHE A 223 17.38 -12.51 -4.08
CA PHE A 223 18.18 -13.70 -3.85
C PHE A 223 17.29 -14.93 -3.79
N GLN A 224 17.66 -15.96 -4.55
CA GLN A 224 17.05 -17.28 -4.54
C GLN A 224 18.05 -18.26 -3.94
N ASP A 225 17.71 -18.89 -2.81
CA ASP A 225 18.63 -19.78 -2.08
C ASP A 225 20.01 -19.15 -1.80
N GLY A 226 20.02 -17.83 -1.58
CA GLY A 226 21.24 -17.04 -1.35
C GLY A 226 22.02 -16.67 -2.62
N LEU A 227 21.63 -17.15 -3.80
CA LEU A 227 22.21 -16.73 -5.08
C LEU A 227 21.48 -15.48 -5.60
N PRO A 228 22.22 -14.44 -6.04
CA PRO A 228 21.60 -13.24 -6.58
C PRO A 228 20.92 -13.55 -7.92
N LEU A 229 19.65 -13.16 -8.04
CA LEU A 229 18.91 -13.16 -9.29
C LEU A 229 18.96 -11.77 -9.91
N ALA A 230 19.44 -11.67 -11.15
CA ALA A 230 19.66 -10.41 -11.83
C ALA A 230 18.36 -9.80 -12.38
N VAL A 231 17.50 -9.28 -11.50
CA VAL A 231 16.25 -8.60 -11.89
C VAL A 231 16.45 -7.21 -12.50
N GLY A 232 17.65 -6.66 -12.43
CA GLY A 232 17.98 -5.35 -13.00
C GLY A 232 17.32 -4.17 -12.29
N ASP A 233 17.66 -2.96 -12.74
CA ASP A 233 17.21 -1.73 -12.07
C ASP A 233 15.80 -1.29 -12.42
N ARG A 234 15.19 -1.88 -13.45
CA ARG A 234 13.91 -1.42 -14.01
C ARG A 234 12.70 -2.24 -13.56
N CYS A 235 12.91 -3.30 -12.77
CA CYS A 235 11.86 -4.24 -12.34
C CYS A 235 10.82 -3.55 -11.44
N ARG A 236 9.69 -3.17 -12.03
CA ARG A 236 8.61 -2.42 -11.38
C ARG A 236 7.24 -2.78 -11.93
N THR A 237 6.17 -2.36 -11.26
CA THR A 237 4.82 -2.52 -11.79
C THR A 237 4.58 -1.66 -13.04
N VAL A 238 3.78 -2.18 -13.98
CA VAL A 238 3.41 -1.46 -15.22
C VAL A 238 2.59 -0.19 -14.97
N SER A 239 1.90 -0.14 -13.83
CA SER A 239 1.11 0.99 -13.38
C SER A 239 1.24 1.15 -11.86
N PRO A 240 0.90 2.33 -11.30
CA PRO A 240 0.81 2.49 -9.86
C PRO A 240 -0.20 1.52 -9.24
N LEU A 241 0.14 1.01 -8.07
CA LEU A 241 -0.73 0.25 -7.20
C LEU A 241 -1.74 1.20 -6.54
N GLU A 242 -3.04 0.94 -6.71
CA GLU A 242 -4.09 1.73 -6.05
C GLU A 242 -4.50 1.10 -4.72
N ILE A 243 -4.28 1.81 -3.62
CA ILE A 243 -4.65 1.40 -2.27
C ILE A 243 -5.80 2.28 -1.80
N ARG A 244 -6.95 1.68 -1.50
CA ARG A 244 -8.11 2.37 -0.90
C ARG A 244 -8.18 2.03 0.59
N LEU A 245 -8.02 3.01 1.46
CA LEU A 245 -8.14 2.87 2.90
C LEU A 245 -9.46 3.46 3.35
N ARG A 246 -10.26 2.65 4.05
CA ARG A 246 -11.57 3.05 4.57
C ARG A 246 -11.72 2.66 6.03
N GLY A 247 -12.36 3.54 6.79
CA GLY A 247 -12.77 3.26 8.16
C GLY A 247 -12.36 4.36 9.13
N LYS A 248 -12.61 4.08 10.42
CA LYS A 248 -12.39 5.05 11.50
C LYS A 248 -10.94 5.02 11.98
N VAL A 249 -10.35 6.20 12.09
CA VAL A 249 -9.05 6.42 12.72
C VAL A 249 -9.21 7.36 13.91
N LEU A 250 -8.57 7.03 15.03
CA LEU A 250 -8.51 7.90 16.19
C LEU A 250 -7.52 9.03 15.92
N VAL A 251 -7.95 10.27 16.13
CA VAL A 251 -7.14 11.47 15.82
C VAL A 251 -6.55 12.12 17.07
N VAL A 252 -6.68 11.46 18.22
CA VAL A 252 -6.02 11.88 19.47
C VAL A 252 -4.57 11.39 19.47
N PRO A 253 -3.56 12.25 19.75
CA PRO A 253 -2.16 11.86 19.77
C PRO A 253 -1.89 10.63 20.66
N GLY A 254 -1.05 9.72 20.18
CA GLY A 254 -0.71 8.45 20.82
C GLY A 254 -1.73 7.33 20.60
N SER A 255 -2.89 7.62 20.03
CA SER A 255 -3.89 6.60 19.71
C SER A 255 -3.41 5.69 18.59
N VAL A 256 -3.80 4.42 18.67
CA VAL A 256 -3.51 3.41 17.65
C VAL A 256 -4.79 3.07 16.90
N SER A 257 -4.72 3.06 15.58
CA SER A 257 -5.81 2.62 14.70
C SER A 257 -5.31 1.55 13.74
N THR A 258 -6.19 0.63 13.35
CA THR A 258 -5.88 -0.41 12.37
C THR A 258 -6.88 -0.35 11.23
N LEU A 259 -6.38 -0.22 10.01
CA LEU A 259 -7.20 -0.28 8.79
C LEU A 259 -6.81 -1.50 7.98
N THR A 260 -7.81 -2.29 7.59
CA THR A 260 -7.62 -3.44 6.69
C THR A 260 -8.20 -3.14 5.32
N SER A 261 -7.52 -3.60 4.28
CA SER A 261 -8.00 -3.50 2.90
C SER A 261 -7.45 -4.66 2.08
N THR A 262 -7.90 -4.77 0.83
CA THR A 262 -7.31 -5.67 -0.16
C THR A 262 -6.82 -4.86 -1.35
N VAL A 263 -5.72 -5.31 -1.94
CA VAL A 263 -5.08 -4.62 -3.06
C VAL A 263 -4.79 -5.58 -4.20
N THR A 264 -4.89 -5.08 -5.43
CA THR A 264 -4.50 -5.80 -6.65
C THR A 264 -3.15 -5.32 -7.09
N ILE A 265 -2.14 -6.19 -7.07
CA ILE A 265 -0.79 -5.87 -7.54
C ILE A 265 -0.77 -5.95 -9.08
N PRO A 266 -0.46 -4.86 -9.81
CA PRO A 266 -0.36 -4.90 -11.26
C PRO A 266 0.76 -5.84 -11.75
N PRO A 267 0.75 -6.22 -13.03
CA PRO A 267 1.88 -6.90 -13.66
C PRO A 267 3.19 -6.13 -13.49
N PHE A 268 4.30 -6.86 -13.49
CA PHE A 268 5.64 -6.30 -13.49
C PHE A 268 6.17 -6.13 -14.92
N THR A 269 7.09 -5.19 -15.08
CA THR A 269 7.84 -4.97 -16.30
C THR A 269 9.28 -4.55 -16.04
N GLY A 270 10.17 -4.85 -16.99
CA GLY A 270 11.57 -4.45 -16.95
C GLY A 270 12.39 -5.25 -15.95
N CYS A 271 11.94 -6.46 -15.61
CA CYS A 271 12.62 -7.42 -14.76
C CYS A 271 13.54 -8.31 -15.60
N GLY A 272 14.79 -8.42 -15.18
CA GLY A 272 15.83 -9.19 -15.84
C GLY A 272 16.89 -8.32 -16.52
N THR A 273 18.11 -8.84 -16.65
CA THR A 273 19.20 -8.19 -17.37
C THR A 273 19.58 -8.91 -18.67
N THR A 274 19.61 -10.24 -18.63
CA THR A 274 19.96 -11.10 -19.77
C THR A 274 18.77 -11.90 -20.30
N GLU A 275 17.74 -12.09 -19.48
CA GLU A 275 16.51 -12.81 -19.80
C GLU A 275 15.30 -11.99 -19.35
N ASP A 276 14.13 -12.29 -19.91
CA ASP A 276 12.88 -11.65 -19.51
C ASP A 276 12.29 -12.36 -18.28
N LEU A 277 12.33 -11.67 -17.13
CA LEU A 277 11.78 -12.15 -15.87
C LEU A 277 10.38 -11.58 -15.58
N ASP A 278 9.82 -10.74 -16.47
CA ASP A 278 8.50 -10.14 -16.29
C ASP A 278 7.41 -11.20 -16.05
N PRO A 279 7.33 -12.31 -16.82
CA PRO A 279 6.32 -13.34 -16.60
C PRO A 279 6.48 -14.07 -15.26
N LEU A 280 7.72 -14.30 -14.82
CA LEU A 280 8.01 -14.99 -13.56
C LEU A 280 7.57 -14.14 -12.36
N VAL A 281 8.02 -12.88 -12.31
CA VAL A 281 7.70 -11.96 -11.20
C VAL A 281 6.20 -11.67 -11.17
N THR A 282 5.59 -11.43 -12.33
CA THR A 282 4.14 -11.24 -12.46
C THR A 282 3.36 -12.48 -12.03
N GLY A 283 3.81 -13.67 -12.44
CA GLY A 283 3.19 -14.94 -12.09
C GLY A 283 3.15 -15.19 -10.59
N LEU A 284 4.22 -14.83 -9.88
CA LEU A 284 4.38 -15.06 -8.43
C LEU A 284 3.68 -14.03 -7.55
N VAL A 285 3.74 -12.74 -7.90
CA VAL A 285 3.36 -11.65 -6.99
C VAL A 285 2.09 -10.91 -7.42
N SER A 286 1.88 -10.72 -8.72
CA SER A 286 0.78 -9.90 -9.23
C SER A 286 -0.58 -10.59 -9.10
N GLY A 287 -1.64 -9.79 -9.07
CA GLY A 287 -3.03 -10.25 -9.00
C GLY A 287 -3.80 -9.66 -7.83
N PRO A 288 -5.12 -9.95 -7.74
CA PRO A 288 -5.99 -9.46 -6.67
C PRO A 288 -5.80 -10.23 -5.36
N GLY A 289 -6.45 -9.75 -4.31
CA GLY A 289 -6.61 -10.48 -3.05
C GLY A 289 -5.42 -10.37 -2.09
N ASN A 290 -4.45 -9.49 -2.35
CA ASN A 290 -3.38 -9.24 -1.40
C ASN A 290 -3.94 -8.45 -0.23
N GLY A 291 -3.83 -9.00 0.98
CA GLY A 291 -4.33 -8.37 2.19
C GLY A 291 -3.39 -7.25 2.63
N LEU A 292 -3.94 -6.15 3.13
CA LEU A 292 -3.17 -5.02 3.63
C LEU A 292 -3.69 -4.62 5.00
N THR A 293 -2.83 -4.62 6.01
CA THR A 293 -3.12 -4.16 7.36
C THR A 293 -2.22 -2.97 7.66
N ASN A 294 -2.83 -1.82 7.91
CA ASN A 294 -2.14 -0.58 8.24
C ASN A 294 -2.36 -0.29 9.72
N ARG A 295 -1.28 -0.35 10.48
CA ARG A 295 -1.27 0.12 11.88
C ARG A 295 -0.82 1.57 11.88
N LEU A 296 -1.67 2.46 12.35
CA LEU A 296 -1.49 3.90 12.41
C LEU A 296 -1.32 4.33 13.87
N VAL A 297 -0.34 5.17 14.16
CA VAL A 297 -0.17 5.85 15.45
C VAL A 297 -0.25 7.34 15.21
N THR A 298 -1.22 8.00 15.83
CA THR A 298 -1.43 9.43 15.65
C THR A 298 -0.32 10.22 16.34
N ARG A 299 0.37 11.06 15.59
CA ARG A 299 1.42 11.94 16.12
C ARG A 299 0.82 13.24 16.67
N PRO A 300 1.48 13.85 17.66
CA PRO A 300 1.17 15.22 18.06
C PRO A 300 1.36 16.18 16.87
N PRO A 301 0.53 17.23 16.74
CA PRO A 301 0.78 18.30 15.78
C PRO A 301 2.11 18.98 16.12
N VAL A 302 2.90 19.29 15.08
CA VAL A 302 4.16 20.04 15.16
C VAL A 302 3.96 21.53 14.93
#